data_AF-A0A1S4EL12-F1
#
_entry.id   AF-A0A1S4EL12-F1
#
_cell.length_a   1.000
_cell.length_b   1.000
_cell.length_c   1.000
_cell.angle_alpha   90.00
_cell.angle_beta   90.00
_cell.angle_gamma   90.00
#
_symmetry.space_group_name_H-M   'P 1'
#
loop_
_entity.id
_entity.type
_entity.pdbx_description
1 polymer ?
#
loop_
_entity_poly.entity_id
_entity_poly.type
_entity_poly.pdbx_seq_one_letter_code
_entity_poly.pdbx_strand_id
1 'polypeptide(L)'
;MTIHPTSNPASASYIPKCKADDPQLEKCILDGVEKVRPHLANGIREINVPPVEPFAIDKLQVDRNNNNLKMKLVLTHMKAYGCSTFKINTFKSDHGMKLREHDTNQECLTDLQNINKELKDALRFFNDNREQVYELALPIVEETGREIVLNIGNNVLKAIPIQDVVA
;
A
#
# COMPACT_ATOMS: atom_id res chain seq x y z
N MET A 1 31.75 -18.49 -23.77
CA MET A 1 30.60 -17.58 -23.99
C MET A 1 30.62 -16.60 -22.83
N THR A 2 31.19 -15.42 -23.04
CA THR A 2 31.30 -14.38 -22.01
C THR A 2 29.93 -13.72 -21.86
N ILE A 3 29.36 -13.80 -20.66
CA ILE A 3 28.12 -13.08 -20.33
C ILE A 3 28.53 -11.65 -20.02
N HIS A 4 28.31 -10.74 -20.97
CA HIS A 4 28.33 -9.31 -20.69
C HIS A 4 27.04 -8.95 -19.91
N PRO A 5 27.14 -8.20 -18.79
CA PRO A 5 25.96 -7.69 -18.10
C PRO A 5 25.38 -6.52 -18.91
N THR A 6 24.52 -6.80 -19.88
CA THR A 6 23.80 -5.78 -20.65
C THR A 6 22.36 -5.65 -20.17
N SER A 7 22.20 -5.00 -19.01
CA SER A 7 21.11 -4.06 -18.74
C SER A 7 21.36 -3.47 -17.35
N ASN A 8 22.05 -2.33 -17.30
CA ASN A 8 21.89 -1.39 -16.20
C ASN A 8 20.36 -1.16 -16.06
N PRO A 9 19.70 -1.43 -14.92
CA PRO A 9 18.26 -1.22 -14.80
C PRO A 9 18.02 0.22 -15.19
N ALA A 10 17.41 0.42 -16.35
CA ALA A 10 17.07 1.73 -16.87
C ALA A 10 16.31 2.39 -15.73
N SER A 11 16.98 3.35 -15.08
CA SER A 11 16.45 4.11 -13.96
C SER A 11 15.05 4.50 -14.38
N ALA A 12 14.04 3.99 -13.69
CA ALA A 12 12.68 4.43 -13.86
C ALA A 12 12.69 5.96 -13.95
N SER A 13 12.51 6.52 -15.16
CA SER A 13 12.79 7.95 -15.41
C SER A 13 11.83 8.87 -14.66
N TYR A 14 10.76 8.27 -14.12
CA TYR A 14 9.76 8.86 -13.25
C TYR A 14 10.14 8.84 -11.77
N ILE A 15 11.17 8.09 -11.36
CA ILE A 15 11.72 8.14 -9.99
C ILE A 15 12.60 9.40 -9.89
N PRO A 16 12.32 10.30 -8.93
CA PRO A 16 13.11 11.51 -8.73
C PRO A 16 14.56 11.17 -8.35
N LYS A 17 15.50 11.96 -8.85
CA LYS A 17 16.89 11.96 -8.39
C LYS A 17 17.06 13.18 -7.48
N CYS A 18 16.78 13.00 -6.19
CA CYS A 18 16.90 14.06 -5.19
C CYS A 18 18.22 13.93 -4.47
N LYS A 19 18.99 15.02 -4.38
CA LYS A 19 20.26 15.06 -3.65
C LYS A 19 20.04 15.41 -2.18
N ALA A 20 20.69 14.69 -1.29
CA ALA A 20 20.57 14.87 0.16
C ALA A 20 20.97 16.28 0.63
N ASP A 21 21.92 16.92 -0.05
CA ASP A 21 22.41 18.28 0.24
C ASP A 21 21.62 19.40 -0.44
N ASP A 22 20.58 19.08 -1.23
CA ASP A 22 19.75 20.07 -1.90
C ASP A 22 18.91 20.85 -0.85
N PRO A 23 18.99 22.19 -0.78
CA PRO A 23 18.14 22.99 0.11
C PRO A 23 16.64 22.85 -0.21
N GLN A 24 16.28 22.29 -1.37
CA GLN A 24 14.92 21.95 -1.79
C GLN A 24 14.65 20.44 -1.82
N LEU A 25 15.43 19.63 -1.08
CA LEU A 25 15.26 18.17 -0.97
C LEU A 25 13.80 17.77 -0.71
N GLU A 26 13.12 18.44 0.22
CA GLU A 26 11.73 18.12 0.54
C GLU A 26 10.80 18.29 -0.65
N LYS A 27 10.93 19.40 -1.37
CA LYS A 27 10.17 19.67 -2.59
C LYS A 27 10.50 18.66 -3.68
N CYS A 28 11.78 18.31 -3.86
CA CYS A 28 12.20 17.31 -4.83
C CYS A 28 11.53 15.96 -4.57
N ILE A 29 11.50 15.52 -3.30
CA ILE A 29 10.89 14.25 -2.91
C ILE A 29 9.38 14.28 -3.15
N LEU A 30 8.70 15.36 -2.76
CA LEU A 30 7.26 15.53 -2.99
C LEU A 30 6.91 15.52 -4.49
N ASP A 31 7.61 16.32 -5.30
CA ASP A 31 7.44 16.37 -6.76
C ASP A 31 7.69 14.99 -7.40
N GLY A 32 8.66 14.26 -6.85
CA GLY A 32 8.98 12.91 -7.26
C GLY A 32 7.90 11.89 -6.94
N VAL A 33 7.33 11.93 -5.74
CA VAL A 33 6.22 11.03 -5.40
C VAL A 33 4.99 11.30 -6.26
N GLU A 34 4.68 12.56 -6.56
CA GLU A 34 3.57 12.87 -7.48
C GLU A 34 3.80 12.33 -8.91
N LYS A 35 5.06 12.29 -9.37
CA LYS A 35 5.42 11.64 -10.64
C LYS A 35 5.30 10.13 -10.58
N VAL A 36 5.66 9.50 -9.45
CA VAL A 36 5.59 8.05 -9.26
C VAL A 36 4.15 7.57 -9.04
N ARG A 37 3.30 8.36 -8.39
CA ARG A 37 1.91 8.02 -8.03
C ARG A 37 1.06 7.41 -9.17
N PRO A 38 0.98 7.99 -10.38
CA PRO A 38 0.21 7.38 -11.48
C PRO A 38 0.78 6.02 -11.94
N HIS A 39 2.07 5.76 -11.72
CA HIS A 39 2.67 4.47 -12.02
C HIS A 39 2.36 3.43 -10.95
N LEU A 40 2.26 3.82 -9.67
CA LEU A 40 1.85 2.92 -8.59
C LEU A 40 0.45 2.33 -8.84
N ALA A 41 -0.48 3.13 -9.38
CA ALA A 41 -1.84 2.68 -9.70
C ALA A 41 -1.83 1.42 -10.58
N ASN A 42 -0.99 1.41 -11.62
CA ASN A 42 -0.86 0.31 -12.57
C ASN A 42 0.22 -0.72 -12.18
N GLY A 43 1.00 -0.43 -11.14
CA GLY A 43 2.15 -1.21 -10.72
C GLY A 43 3.42 -0.88 -11.52
N ILE A 44 4.56 -1.22 -10.94
CA ILE A 44 5.88 -1.01 -11.52
C ILE A 44 6.63 -2.35 -11.50
N ARG A 45 6.63 -3.02 -12.66
CA ARG A 45 7.13 -4.40 -12.78
C ARG A 45 8.63 -4.49 -12.53
N GLU A 46 9.38 -3.50 -12.99
CA GLU A 46 10.84 -3.45 -12.93
C GLU A 46 11.37 -3.45 -11.49
N ILE A 47 10.55 -2.99 -10.54
CA ILE A 47 10.91 -2.87 -9.12
C ILE A 47 9.95 -3.67 -8.22
N ASN A 48 9.21 -4.63 -8.79
CA ASN A 48 8.29 -5.51 -8.06
C ASN A 48 7.24 -4.76 -7.22
N VAL A 49 6.70 -3.67 -7.76
CA VAL A 49 5.55 -2.98 -7.17
C VAL A 49 4.29 -3.47 -7.88
N PRO A 50 3.36 -4.15 -7.18
CA PRO A 50 2.09 -4.55 -7.78
C PRO A 50 1.19 -3.34 -8.08
N PRO A 51 0.17 -3.47 -8.94
CA PRO A 51 -0.87 -2.46 -9.08
C PRO A 51 -1.51 -2.17 -7.74
N VAL A 52 -1.60 -0.89 -7.35
CA VAL A 52 -2.33 -0.49 -6.15
C VAL A 52 -3.80 -0.14 -6.45
N GLU A 53 -4.23 -0.20 -7.71
CA GLU A 53 -5.62 0.12 -8.09
C GLU A 53 -6.13 -0.75 -9.28
N PRO A 54 -7.01 -1.74 -9.04
CA PRO A 54 -7.25 -2.35 -7.72
C PRO A 54 -6.02 -3.10 -7.21
N PHE A 55 -5.77 -3.03 -5.91
CA PHE A 55 -4.81 -3.89 -5.24
C PHE A 55 -5.41 -5.28 -5.04
N ALA A 56 -4.86 -6.29 -5.73
CA ALA A 56 -5.32 -7.66 -5.62
C ALA A 56 -4.67 -8.36 -4.41
N ILE A 57 -5.51 -8.98 -3.57
CA ILE A 57 -5.09 -9.82 -2.46
C ILE A 57 -5.60 -11.23 -2.73
N ASP A 58 -4.68 -12.11 -3.15
CA ASP A 58 -5.01 -13.48 -3.56
C ASP A 58 -5.62 -14.28 -2.41
N LYS A 59 -5.04 -14.15 -1.21
CA LYS A 59 -5.52 -14.83 0.00
C LYS A 59 -5.13 -14.05 1.26
N LEU A 60 -6.12 -13.70 2.08
CA LEU A 60 -5.94 -13.26 3.45
C LEU A 60 -6.43 -14.37 4.38
N GLN A 61 -5.55 -14.86 5.25
CA GLN A 61 -5.88 -15.86 6.25
C GLN A 61 -5.67 -15.27 7.64
N VAL A 62 -6.75 -15.15 8.39
CA VAL A 62 -6.73 -14.71 9.78
C VAL A 62 -7.02 -15.91 10.66
N ASP A 63 -6.10 -16.19 11.58
CA ASP A 63 -6.29 -17.17 12.66
C ASP A 63 -6.10 -16.44 13.98
N ARG A 64 -7.18 -16.26 14.73
CA ARG A 64 -7.21 -15.61 16.04
C ARG A 64 -7.84 -16.59 17.02
N ASN A 65 -7.02 -17.15 17.87
CA ASN A 65 -7.44 -18.10 18.89
C ASN A 65 -6.93 -17.62 20.24
N ASN A 66 -7.80 -16.95 21.00
CA ASN A 66 -7.55 -16.53 22.37
C ASN A 66 -8.72 -16.96 23.28
N ASN A 67 -8.63 -16.64 24.57
CA ASN A 67 -9.61 -17.10 25.56
C ASN A 67 -11.04 -16.62 25.28
N ASN A 68 -11.22 -15.49 24.59
CA ASN A 68 -12.51 -14.82 24.39
C ASN A 68 -13.00 -14.88 22.94
N LEU A 69 -12.15 -15.29 22.00
CA LEU A 69 -12.43 -15.30 20.58
C LEU A 69 -11.71 -16.45 19.89
N LYS A 70 -12.48 -17.26 19.15
CA LYS A 70 -11.99 -18.26 18.21
C LYS A 70 -12.49 -17.91 16.82
N MET A 71 -11.61 -17.36 16.00
CA MET A 71 -11.93 -16.95 14.64
C MET A 71 -10.90 -17.49 13.67
N LYS A 72 -11.39 -18.15 12.63
CA LYS A 72 -10.61 -18.52 11.45
C LYS A 72 -11.32 -17.98 10.22
N LEU A 73 -10.69 -17.01 9.57
CA LEU A 73 -11.21 -16.36 8.37
C LEU A 73 -10.25 -16.59 7.21
N VAL A 74 -10.77 -16.99 6.06
CA VAL A 74 -10.01 -17.12 4.82
C VAL A 74 -10.76 -16.36 3.74
N LEU A 75 -10.21 -15.21 3.34
CA LEU A 75 -10.69 -14.42 2.23
C LEU A 75 -9.78 -14.68 1.03
N THR A 76 -10.34 -14.79 -0.16
CA THR A 76 -9.57 -15.01 -1.39
C THR A 76 -10.05 -14.10 -2.50
N HIS A 77 -9.17 -13.80 -3.46
CA HIS A 77 -9.47 -12.99 -4.64
C HIS A 77 -10.07 -11.61 -4.30
N MET A 78 -9.61 -11.02 -3.20
CA MET A 78 -10.08 -9.69 -2.81
C MET A 78 -9.44 -8.63 -3.71
N LYS A 79 -10.18 -7.55 -3.92
CA LYS A 79 -9.70 -6.36 -4.62
C LYS A 79 -9.95 -5.16 -3.73
N ALA A 80 -8.89 -4.43 -3.41
CA ALA A 80 -8.96 -3.17 -2.68
C ALA A 80 -8.83 -1.99 -3.64
N TYR A 81 -9.62 -0.95 -3.42
CA TYR A 81 -9.75 0.22 -4.30
C TYR A 81 -9.55 1.52 -3.52
N GLY A 82 -9.14 2.58 -4.20
CA GLY A 82 -8.87 3.90 -3.59
C GLY A 82 -7.46 4.05 -3.02
N CYS A 83 -6.64 2.99 -3.07
CA CYS A 83 -5.25 3.01 -2.65
C CYS A 83 -4.38 3.99 -3.49
N SER A 84 -4.79 4.34 -4.72
CA SER A 84 -4.04 5.25 -5.61
C SER A 84 -4.32 6.75 -5.41
N THR A 85 -5.31 7.11 -4.59
CA THR A 85 -5.77 8.49 -4.41
C THR A 85 -5.10 9.24 -3.24
N PHE A 86 -4.05 8.66 -2.66
CA PHE A 86 -3.32 9.29 -1.55
C PHE A 86 -2.75 10.66 -1.94
N LYS A 87 -2.67 11.58 -0.97
CA LYS A 87 -2.03 12.89 -1.10
C LYS A 87 -0.94 13.03 -0.05
N ILE A 88 0.22 13.50 -0.47
CA ILE A 88 1.32 13.81 0.44
C ILE A 88 1.40 15.31 0.63
N ASN A 89 1.09 15.77 1.84
CA ASN A 89 1.07 17.20 2.13
C ASN A 89 2.42 17.71 2.65
N THR A 90 3.15 16.88 3.42
CA THR A 90 4.44 17.26 3.99
C THR A 90 5.40 16.09 4.03
N PHE A 91 6.64 16.36 3.67
CA PHE A 91 7.79 15.50 3.92
C PHE A 91 8.74 16.30 4.79
N LYS A 92 9.22 15.71 5.89
CA LYS A 92 10.24 16.31 6.74
C LYS A 92 11.40 15.34 6.87
N SER A 93 12.57 15.75 6.40
CA SER A 93 13.75 14.87 6.34
C SER A 93 14.22 14.37 7.71
N ASP A 94 13.90 15.09 8.80
CA ASP A 94 14.22 14.72 10.18
C ASP A 94 13.17 13.80 10.86
N HIS A 95 11.97 13.65 10.29
CA HIS A 95 10.87 12.85 10.85
C HIS A 95 10.24 11.85 9.85
N GLY A 96 10.83 11.69 8.67
CA GLY A 96 10.32 10.84 7.59
C GLY A 96 9.09 11.39 6.85
N MET A 97 8.55 10.58 5.94
CA MET A 97 7.30 10.89 5.22
C MET A 97 6.10 10.79 6.17
N LYS A 98 5.38 11.90 6.38
CA LYS A 98 4.10 11.88 7.07
C LYS A 98 2.99 11.85 6.03
N LEU A 99 2.44 10.67 5.80
CA LEU A 99 1.17 10.54 5.09
C LEU A 99 0.08 11.12 5.98
N ARG A 100 -0.71 12.08 5.49
CA ARG A 100 -2.05 12.26 6.06
C ARG A 100 -2.89 11.15 5.46
N GLU A 101 -3.47 10.32 6.33
CA GLU A 101 -4.87 9.94 6.10
C GLU A 101 -5.62 11.27 6.00
N HIS A 102 -5.84 11.76 4.78
CA HIS A 102 -6.78 12.85 4.61
C HIS A 102 -8.16 12.27 4.94
N ASP A 103 -9.01 13.07 5.60
CA ASP A 103 -10.43 12.83 5.88
C ASP A 103 -11.28 12.62 4.61
N THR A 104 -10.89 11.67 3.76
CA THR A 104 -11.77 11.02 2.83
C THR A 104 -12.08 9.68 3.46
N ASN A 105 -13.36 9.36 3.59
CA ASN A 105 -13.87 8.04 4.00
C ASN A 105 -13.51 6.92 2.99
N GLN A 106 -12.31 6.97 2.44
CA GLN A 106 -11.76 6.10 1.42
C GLN A 106 -10.46 5.54 1.99
N GLU A 107 -10.60 4.73 3.04
CA GLU A 107 -9.65 3.63 3.26
C GLU A 107 -9.56 2.81 1.97
N CYS A 108 -8.52 2.00 1.81
CA CYS A 108 -8.46 1.11 0.65
C CYS A 108 -9.62 0.09 0.75
N LEU A 109 -10.77 0.44 0.20
CA LEU A 109 -12.02 -0.26 0.41
C LEU A 109 -11.99 -1.52 -0.43
N THR A 110 -12.29 -2.65 0.19
CA THR A 110 -12.44 -3.91 -0.54
C THR A 110 -13.84 -3.99 -1.13
N ASP A 111 -13.95 -4.26 -2.43
CA ASP A 111 -15.26 -4.54 -3.03
C ASP A 111 -15.65 -5.98 -2.68
N LEU A 112 -16.58 -6.12 -1.74
CA LEU A 112 -17.25 -7.39 -1.44
C LEU A 112 -18.47 -7.56 -2.35
N GLN A 113 -18.27 -7.55 -3.67
CA GLN A 113 -19.37 -7.71 -4.63
C GLN A 113 -19.35 -9.11 -5.26
N ASN A 114 -20.09 -10.05 -4.67
CA ASN A 114 -20.55 -11.27 -5.33
C ASN A 114 -21.81 -11.81 -4.62
N ILE A 115 -22.99 -11.44 -5.11
CA ILE A 115 -24.26 -11.57 -4.38
C ILE A 115 -24.81 -13.01 -4.46
N ASN A 116 -24.54 -13.82 -3.44
CA ASN A 116 -25.34 -14.99 -3.09
C ASN A 116 -26.17 -14.70 -1.81
N LYS A 117 -27.17 -15.55 -1.49
CA LYS A 117 -28.06 -15.35 -0.33
C LYS A 117 -27.28 -15.28 0.99
N GLU A 118 -26.22 -16.08 1.12
CA GLU A 118 -25.34 -16.14 2.28
C GLU A 118 -24.61 -14.81 2.50
N LEU A 119 -24.15 -14.15 1.43
CA LEU A 119 -23.52 -12.83 1.52
C LEU A 119 -24.51 -11.77 2.01
N LYS A 120 -25.80 -11.84 1.62
CA LYS A 120 -26.82 -10.90 2.13
C LYS A 120 -27.08 -11.09 3.62
N ASP A 121 -27.09 -12.32 4.10
CA ASP A 121 -27.26 -12.62 5.51
C ASP A 121 -26.03 -12.19 6.33
N ALA A 122 -24.82 -12.45 5.80
CA ALA A 122 -23.58 -11.97 6.39
C ALA A 122 -23.53 -10.43 6.43
N LEU A 123 -23.87 -9.75 5.32
CA LEU A 123 -23.92 -8.29 5.25
C LEU A 123 -24.93 -7.69 6.23
N ARG A 124 -26.10 -8.32 6.39
CA ARG A 124 -27.07 -7.92 7.43
C ARG A 124 -26.48 -8.03 8.81
N PHE A 125 -25.89 -9.18 9.15
CA PHE A 125 -25.21 -9.37 10.44
C PHE A 125 -24.12 -8.32 10.67
N PHE A 126 -23.28 -8.06 9.66
CA PHE A 126 -22.23 -7.03 9.72
C PHE A 126 -22.82 -5.65 10.00
N ASN A 127 -23.91 -5.28 9.33
CA ASN A 127 -24.57 -4.00 9.53
C ASN A 127 -25.24 -3.90 10.92
N ASP A 128 -25.87 -4.99 11.38
CA ASP A 128 -26.56 -5.04 12.67
C ASP A 128 -25.59 -5.05 13.86
N ASN A 129 -24.36 -5.54 13.66
CA ASN A 129 -23.33 -5.71 14.71
C ASN A 129 -22.06 -4.91 14.43
N ARG A 130 -22.20 -3.81 13.70
CA ARG A 130 -21.09 -3.05 13.11
C ARG A 130 -19.96 -2.70 14.09
N GLU A 131 -20.30 -2.21 15.29
CA GLU A 131 -19.31 -1.84 16.31
C GLU A 131 -18.46 -3.03 16.78
N GLN A 132 -19.09 -4.18 17.05
CA GLN A 132 -18.37 -5.38 17.48
C GLN A 132 -17.49 -5.95 16.36
N VAL A 133 -17.96 -5.84 15.12
CA VAL A 133 -17.20 -6.23 13.93
C VAL A 133 -15.96 -5.34 13.79
N TYR A 134 -16.10 -4.03 13.95
CA TYR A 134 -14.98 -3.10 13.83
C TYR A 134 -13.91 -3.38 14.88
N GLU A 135 -14.28 -3.54 16.16
CA GLU A 135 -13.33 -3.88 17.24
C GLU A 135 -12.54 -5.16 16.94
N LEU A 136 -13.17 -6.12 16.27
CA LEU A 136 -12.53 -7.36 15.87
C LEU A 136 -11.65 -7.20 14.62
N ALA A 137 -12.13 -6.47 13.62
CA ALA A 137 -11.49 -6.34 12.32
C ALA A 137 -10.35 -5.33 12.30
N LEU A 138 -10.45 -4.26 13.09
CA LEU A 138 -9.49 -3.15 13.12
C LEU A 138 -8.04 -3.62 13.29
N PRO A 139 -7.66 -4.43 14.30
CA PRO A 139 -6.26 -4.85 14.44
C PRO A 139 -5.78 -5.68 13.24
N ILE A 140 -6.66 -6.43 12.58
CA ILE A 140 -6.32 -7.20 11.38
C ILE A 140 -6.07 -6.26 10.21
N VAL A 141 -6.94 -5.26 10.03
CA VAL A 141 -6.82 -4.25 8.97
C VAL A 141 -5.54 -3.44 9.15
N GLU A 142 -5.23 -3.01 10.38
CA GLU A 142 -4.01 -2.25 10.70
C GLU A 142 -2.75 -3.06 10.45
N GLU A 143 -2.68 -4.32 10.93
CA GLU A 143 -1.54 -5.21 10.72
C GLU A 143 -1.34 -5.51 9.22
N THR A 144 -2.42 -5.90 8.53
CA THR A 144 -2.37 -6.27 7.11
C THR A 144 -2.00 -5.06 6.26
N GLY A 145 -2.62 -3.91 6.53
CA GLY A 145 -2.35 -2.66 5.82
C GLY A 145 -0.90 -2.21 6.01
N ARG A 146 -0.38 -2.28 7.24
CA ARG A 146 1.02 -1.95 7.55
C ARG A 146 2.00 -2.81 6.77
N GLU A 147 1.82 -4.13 6.75
CA GLU A 147 2.72 -5.03 6.02
C GLU A 147 2.73 -4.74 4.52
N ILE A 148 1.56 -4.51 3.93
CA ILE A 148 1.41 -4.16 2.51
C ILE A 148 2.17 -2.86 2.21
N VAL A 149 1.93 -1.81 3.00
CA VAL A 149 2.59 -0.50 2.81
C VAL A 149 4.10 -0.63 2.96
N LEU A 150 4.59 -1.38 3.96
CA LEU A 150 6.03 -1.59 4.17
C LEU A 150 6.68 -2.34 3.01
N ASN A 151 6.04 -3.39 2.49
CA ASN A 151 6.59 -4.16 1.39
C ASN A 151 6.69 -3.32 0.11
N ILE A 152 5.62 -2.58 -0.22
CA ILE A 152 5.60 -1.66 -1.37
C ILE A 152 6.66 -0.58 -1.20
N GLY A 153 6.69 0.07 -0.03
CA GLY A 153 7.67 1.10 0.30
C GLY A 153 9.11 0.61 0.17
N ASN A 154 9.41 -0.59 0.68
CA ASN A 154 10.74 -1.19 0.57
C ASN A 154 11.16 -1.44 -0.88
N ASN A 155 10.24 -1.91 -1.72
CA ASN A 155 10.51 -2.15 -3.14
C ASN A 155 10.77 -0.85 -3.91
N VAL A 156 10.02 0.22 -3.58
CA VAL A 156 10.25 1.57 -4.11
C VAL A 156 11.60 2.12 -3.63
N LEU A 157 11.90 2.06 -2.34
CA LEU A 157 13.14 2.61 -1.77
C LEU A 157 14.40 1.91 -2.30
N LYS A 158 14.36 0.59 -2.51
CA LYS A 158 15.47 -0.16 -3.14
C LYS A 158 15.77 0.27 -4.56
N ALA A 159 14.78 0.82 -5.28
CA ALA A 159 14.93 1.29 -6.64
C ALA A 159 15.46 2.72 -6.73
N ILE A 160 15.38 3.48 -5.64
CA ILE A 160 15.96 4.81 -5.56
C ILE A 160 17.47 4.63 -5.34
N PRO A 161 18.33 5.20 -6.20
CA PRO A 161 19.77 5.17 -5.96
C PRO A 161 20.07 5.90 -4.64
N ILE A 162 20.36 5.13 -3.58
CA ILE A 162 20.62 5.63 -2.21
C ILE A 162 21.80 6.62 -2.17
N GLN A 163 22.70 6.55 -3.15
CA GLN A 163 23.78 7.51 -3.35
C GLN A 163 23.32 8.96 -3.58
N ASP A 164 22.04 9.20 -3.86
CA ASP A 164 21.47 10.55 -3.97
C ASP A 164 20.70 10.97 -2.69
N VAL A 165 20.14 10.04 -1.89
CA VAL A 165 19.28 10.37 -0.73
C VAL A 165 20.03 10.39 0.61
N VAL A 166 21.18 9.71 0.70
CA VAL A 166 22.02 9.70 1.91
C VAL A 166 23.48 9.87 1.50
N ALA A 167 23.93 11.12 1.37
CA ALA A 167 25.33 11.52 1.33
C ALA A 167 25.48 12.95 1.84
#